data_AF-A0A7X9GSQ5-F1
#
_entry.id   AF-A0A7X9GSQ5-F1
#
_cell.length_a   1.000
_cell.length_b   1.000
_cell.length_c   1.000
_cell.angle_alpha   90.00
_cell.angle_beta   90.00
_cell.angle_gamma   90.00
#
_symmetry.space_group_name_H-M   'P 1'
#
loop_
_entity.id
_entity.type
_entity.pdbx_description
1 polymer ?
#
loop_
_entity_poly.entity_id
_entity_poly.type
_entity_poly.pdbx_seq_one_letter_code
_entity_poly.pdbx_strand_id
1 'polypeptide(L)' 'MKTSKNKDKRLEIRISEEDLKMLKVAAYCVGLKPSQMIRMFIDTTINAFKIKVKKGEINLEDFETILNN' A
#
# COMPACT_ATOMS: atom_id res chain seq x y z
N MET A 1 -7.93 19.20 -17.03
CA MET A 1 -7.20 19.46 -15.76
C MET A 1 -6.72 18.14 -15.18
N LYS A 2 -5.41 17.89 -15.12
CA LYS A 2 -4.86 16.79 -14.29
C LYS A 2 -4.95 17.27 -12.84
N THR A 3 -5.95 16.84 -12.11
CA THR A 3 -5.99 17.01 -10.65
C THR A 3 -4.86 16.18 -10.07
N SER A 4 -3.71 16.81 -9.82
CA SER A 4 -2.66 16.20 -9.01
C SER A 4 -3.22 16.05 -7.61
N LYS A 5 -3.80 14.87 -7.29
CA LYS A 5 -4.11 14.52 -5.90
C LYS A 5 -2.80 14.68 -5.12
N ASN A 6 -2.75 15.65 -4.23
CA ASN A 6 -1.55 15.97 -3.47
C ASN A 6 -1.16 14.72 -2.66
N LYS A 7 0.04 14.18 -2.92
CA LYS A 7 0.54 12.96 -2.26
C LYS A 7 1.32 13.37 -1.01
N ASP A 8 0.65 14.06 -0.09
CA ASP A 8 1.32 14.69 1.05
C ASP A 8 1.64 13.72 2.19
N LYS A 9 1.04 12.52 2.17
CA LYS A 9 1.27 11.49 3.19
C LYS A 9 2.45 10.60 2.78
N ARG A 10 3.38 10.40 3.71
CA ARG A 10 4.55 9.52 3.55
C ARG A 10 4.41 8.32 4.49
N LEU A 11 4.84 7.16 4.01
CA LEU A 11 4.99 5.95 4.82
C LEU A 11 6.48 5.70 4.98
N GLU A 12 6.94 5.65 6.23
CA GLU A 12 8.31 5.26 6.56
C GLU A 12 8.26 3.89 7.24
N ILE A 13 9.16 3.00 6.84
CA ILE A 13 9.26 1.65 7.39
C ILE A 13 10.68 1.41 7.88
N ARG A 14 10.81 0.68 8.98
CA ARG A 14 12.09 0.14 9.43
C ARG A 14 12.17 -1.31 9.01
N ILE A 15 13.24 -1.66 8.31
CA ILE A 15 13.52 -3.02 7.85
C ILE A 15 15.01 -3.31 8.05
N SER A 16 15.37 -4.59 8.11
CA SER A 16 16.78 -4.98 8.18
C SER A 16 17.53 -4.61 6.90
N GLU A 17 18.86 -4.53 6.98
CA GLU A 17 19.69 -4.29 5.79
C GLU A 17 19.59 -5.45 4.79
N GLU A 18 19.47 -6.69 5.28
CA GLU A 18 19.29 -7.88 4.47
C GLU A 18 17.98 -7.83 3.67
N ASP A 19 16.86 -7.51 4.33
CA ASP A 19 15.56 -7.37 3.68
C ASP A 19 15.57 -6.22 2.66
N LEU A 20 16.23 -5.11 2.98
CA LEU A 20 16.37 -3.99 2.04
C LEU A 20 17.15 -4.43 0.79
N LYS A 21 18.18 -5.26 0.94
CA LYS A 21 18.94 -5.81 -0.18
C LYS A 21 18.05 -6.72 -1.04
N MET A 22 17.29 -7.61 -0.43
CA MET A 22 16.37 -8.49 -1.15
C MET A 22 15.27 -7.70 -1.87
N LEU A 23 14.70 -6.67 -1.24
CA LEU A 23 13.73 -5.77 -1.87
C LEU A 23 14.30 -5.07 -3.11
N LYS A 24 15.56 -4.61 -3.04
CA LYS A 24 16.23 -3.97 -4.19
C LYS A 24 16.38 -4.94 -5.36
N VAL A 25 16.81 -6.18 -5.09
CA VAL A 25 16.94 -7.23 -6.12
C VAL A 25 15.58 -7.55 -6.72
N ALA A 26 14.56 -7.80 -5.89
CA ALA A 26 13.22 -8.13 -6.35
C ALA A 26 12.62 -7.02 -7.21
N ALA A 27 12.75 -5.75 -6.79
CA ALA A 27 12.25 -4.61 -7.54
C ALA A 27 12.97 -4.46 -8.89
N TYR A 28 14.29 -4.68 -8.92
CA TYR A 28 15.06 -4.65 -10.16
C TYR A 28 14.60 -5.71 -11.17
N CYS A 29 14.35 -6.95 -10.71
CA CYS A 29 13.89 -8.04 -11.58
C CYS A 29 12.57 -7.74 -12.31
N VAL A 30 11.73 -6.85 -11.75
CA VAL A 30 10.45 -6.44 -12.33
C VAL A 30 10.49 -5.02 -12.94
N GLY A 31 11.68 -4.42 -13.05
CA GLY A 31 11.86 -3.09 -13.65
C GLY A 31 11.30 -1.94 -12.81
N LEU A 32 11.19 -2.10 -11.49
CA LEU A 32 10.64 -1.10 -10.56
C LEU A 32 11.70 -0.60 -9.58
N LYS A 33 11.48 0.59 -9.02
CA LYS A 33 12.18 1.04 -7.81
C LYS A 33 11.58 0.34 -6.58
N PRO A 34 12.35 0.13 -5.49
CA PRO A 34 11.84 -0.44 -4.23
C PRO A 34 10.54 0.23 -3.75
N SER A 35 10.48 1.57 -3.77
CA SER A 35 9.30 2.33 -3.33
C SER A 35 8.08 2.14 -4.25
N GLN A 36 8.28 1.90 -5.54
CA GLN A 36 7.20 1.60 -6.48
C GLN A 36 6.66 0.20 -6.24
N MET A 37 7.53 -0.77 -5.98
CA MET A 37 7.14 -2.14 -5.65
C MET A 37 6.33 -2.19 -4.34
N ILE A 38 6.80 -1.55 -3.28
CA ILE A 38 6.05 -1.46 -2.01
C ILE A 38 4.70 -0.78 -2.22
N ARG A 39 4.66 0.33 -2.97
CA ARG A 39 3.39 1.00 -3.31
C ARG A 39 2.45 0.07 -4.08
N MET A 40 2.95 -0.70 -5.04
CA MET A 40 2.15 -1.64 -5.81
C MET A 40 1.49 -2.69 -4.92
N PHE A 41 2.23 -3.27 -3.96
CA PHE A 41 1.66 -4.25 -3.02
C PHE A 41 0.59 -3.63 -2.11
N ILE A 42 0.83 -2.42 -1.59
CA ILE A 42 -0.14 -1.68 -0.78
C ILE A 42 -1.39 -1.37 -1.60
N ASP A 43 -1.23 -0.83 -2.82
CA ASP A 43 -2.35 -0.45 -3.69
C ASP A 43 -3.19 -1.68 -4.07
N THR A 44 -2.55 -2.81 -4.36
CA THR A 44 -3.23 -4.06 -4.70
C THR A 44 -4.08 -4.55 -3.53
N THR A 45 -3.50 -4.56 -2.32
CA THR A 45 -4.20 -4.96 -1.10
C THR A 45 -5.39 -4.04 -0.80
N ILE A 46 -5.19 -2.72 -0.85
CA ILE A 46 -6.25 -1.74 -0.62
C ILE A 46 -7.37 -1.89 -1.65
N ASN A 47 -7.03 -2.09 -2.92
CA ASN A 47 -8.04 -2.25 -3.97
C ASN A 47 -8.84 -3.53 -3.80
N ALA A 48 -8.21 -4.64 -3.43
CA ALA A 48 -8.91 -5.87 -3.09
C ALA A 48 -9.91 -5.64 -1.95
N PHE A 49 -9.51 -4.91 -0.91
CA PHE A 49 -10.39 -4.56 0.20
C PHE A 49 -11.57 -3.67 -0.22
N LYS A 50 -11.30 -2.63 -1.03
CA LYS A 50 -12.37 -1.76 -1.59
C LYS A 50 -13.39 -2.54 -2.40
N ILE A 51 -12.98 -3.57 -3.13
CA ILE A 51 -13.91 -4.43 -3.89
C ILE A 51 -14.83 -5.18 -2.93
N LYS A 52 -14.30 -5.74 -1.83
CA LYS A 52 -15.12 -6.44 -0.82
C LYS A 52 -16.13 -5.51 -0.16
N VAL A 53 -15.71 -4.29 0.19
CA VAL A 53 -16.62 -3.26 0.70
C VAL A 53 -17.72 -2.94 -0.30
N LYS A 54 -17.37 -2.75 -1.59
CA LYS A 54 -18.36 -2.47 -2.65
C LYS A 54 -19.35 -3.63 -2.85
N LYS A 55 -18.93 -4.87 -2.61
CA LYS A 55 -19.79 -6.06 -2.67
C LYS A 55 -20.67 -6.25 -1.43
N GLY A 56 -20.49 -5.42 -0.39
CA GLY A 56 -21.19 -5.57 0.89
C GLY A 56 -20.66 -6.72 1.75
N GLU A 57 -19.50 -7.29 1.43
CA GLU A 57 -18.86 -8.35 2.22
C GLU A 57 -18.17 -7.79 3.49
N ILE A 58 -17.89 -6.49 3.49
CA ILE A 58 -17.22 -5.78 4.58
C ILE A 58 -17.94 -4.45 4.78
N ASN A 59 -18.41 -4.18 5.99
CA ASN A 59 -18.87 -2.85 6.40
C ASN A 59 -17.69 -2.08 7.01
N LEU A 60 -17.42 -0.87 6.54
CA LEU A 60 -16.29 -0.07 7.05
C LEU A 60 -16.55 0.45 8.47
N GLU A 61 -17.81 0.78 8.78
CA GLU A 61 -18.23 1.32 10.08
C GLU A 61 -17.85 0.38 11.23
N ASP A 62 -17.91 -0.93 10.99
CA ASP A 62 -17.52 -1.98 11.95
C ASP A 62 -16.04 -1.87 12.37
N PHE A 63 -15.18 -1.30 11.51
CA PHE A 63 -13.74 -1.15 11.77
C PHE A 63 -13.35 0.25 12.26
N GLU A 64 -14.20 1.27 12.05
CA GLU A 64 -13.90 2.65 12.46
C GLU A 64 -13.72 2.77 13.98
N THR A 65 -14.44 1.95 14.75
CA THR A 65 -14.32 1.92 16.22
C THR A 65 -13.03 1.25 16.71
N ILE A 66 -12.46 0.34 15.92
CA ILE A 66 -11.22 -0.38 16.26
C ILE A 66 -10.00 0.47 15.92
N LEU A 67 -10.04 1.20 14.80
CA LEU A 67 -8.89 1.89 14.22
C LEU A 67 -8.70 3.34 14.71
N ASN A 68 -9.69 3.94 15.38
CA ASN A 68 -9.64 5.30 15.93
C ASN A 68 -9.23 5.37 17.42
N ASN A 69 -8.78 4.26 18.01
CA ASN A 69 -8.09 4.22 19.30
C ASN A 69 -6.57 4.20 19.13
#